data_AF-A0A2G9XNZ5-F1
#
_entry.id   AF-A0A2G9XNZ5-F1
#
_cell.length_a   1.000
_cell.length_b   1.000
_cell.length_c   1.000
_cell.angle_alpha   90.00
_cell.angle_beta   90.00
_cell.angle_gamma   90.00
#
_symmetry.space_group_name_H-M   'P 1'
#
loop_
_entity.id
_entity.type
_entity.pdbx_description
1 polymer ?
#
loop_
_entity_poly.entity_id
_entity_poly.type
_entity_poly.pdbx_seq_one_letter_code
_entity_poly.pdbx_strand_id
1 'polypeptide(L)'
;MPLVAFYFQLHQPFRLHPDRDKFLWEDKNREIFLKVAEKCYLPAISMFTGIIADNPSFKIALGMSGTFLEQAELYNCEVIKAIQDLLDAGRENKQVECLDETYYHSLASLFADPLKQEFRDQVSIHRDKLRT
;
A
#
# COMPACT_ATOMS: atom_id res chain seq x y z
N MET A 1 4.73 1.19 -31.31
CA MET A 1 4.63 2.16 -30.19
C MET A 1 5.11 1.47 -28.92
N PRO A 2 5.90 2.14 -28.07
CA PRO A 2 6.31 1.57 -26.79
C PRO A 2 5.11 1.38 -25.85
N LEU A 3 5.19 0.36 -25.00
CA LEU A 3 4.25 0.15 -23.90
C LEU A 3 4.81 0.81 -22.64
N VAL A 4 3.96 1.51 -21.89
CA VAL A 4 4.33 2.17 -20.63
C VAL A 4 3.44 1.61 -19.53
N ALA A 5 4.06 1.24 -18.40
CA ALA A 5 3.37 0.78 -17.21
C ALA A 5 3.74 1.69 -16.03
N PHE A 6 2.75 2.31 -15.41
CA PHE A 6 2.93 3.10 -14.21
C PHE A 6 2.70 2.22 -12.98
N TYR A 7 3.69 2.16 -12.10
CA TYR A 7 3.63 1.44 -10.84
C TYR A 7 3.92 2.39 -9.68
N PHE A 8 3.05 2.39 -8.67
CA PHE A 8 3.20 3.20 -7.47
C PHE A 8 3.22 2.33 -6.22
N GLN A 9 4.27 2.49 -5.40
CA GLN A 9 4.43 1.79 -4.13
C GLN A 9 3.97 2.67 -2.97
N LEU A 10 3.03 2.16 -2.18
CA LEU A 10 2.60 2.74 -0.92
C LEU A 10 3.16 1.88 0.21
N HIS A 11 4.09 2.46 0.97
CA HIS A 11 4.71 1.79 2.11
C HIS A 11 4.98 2.79 3.25
N GLN A 12 4.65 2.37 4.48
CA GLN A 12 5.12 2.98 5.72
C GLN A 12 5.51 1.87 6.69
N PRO A 13 6.72 1.92 7.28
CA PRO A 13 7.11 1.00 8.34
C PRO A 13 6.56 1.48 9.69
N PHE A 14 6.33 0.54 10.61
CA PHE A 14 6.21 0.86 12.04
C PHE A 14 7.61 1.12 12.61
N ARG A 15 7.80 2.29 13.21
CA ARG A 15 9.07 2.69 13.82
C ARG A 15 9.15 2.13 15.23
N LEU A 16 10.35 1.65 15.58
CA LEU A 16 10.67 1.28 16.95
C LEU A 16 10.82 2.52 17.82
N HIS A 17 10.47 2.37 19.09
CA HIS A 17 10.68 3.42 20.08
C HIS A 17 12.19 3.56 20.40
N PRO A 18 12.73 4.78 20.56
CA PRO A 18 14.15 4.98 20.88
C PRO A 18 14.55 4.46 22.27
N ASP A 19 13.61 4.51 23.21
CA ASP A 19 13.69 3.79 24.49
C ASP A 19 13.50 2.29 24.27
N ARG A 20 14.49 1.49 24.69
CA ARG A 20 14.55 0.04 24.47
C ARG A 20 13.55 -0.75 25.32
N ASP A 21 12.99 -0.14 26.36
CA ASP A 21 11.94 -0.75 27.19
C ASP A 21 10.56 -0.66 26.53
N LYS A 22 10.45 0.03 25.39
CA LYS A 22 9.22 0.19 24.59
C LYS A 22 9.40 -0.39 23.20
N PHE A 23 8.34 -0.96 22.64
CA PHE A 23 8.40 -1.62 21.34
C PHE A 23 8.20 -0.65 20.17
N LEU A 24 6.96 -0.27 19.85
CA LEU A 24 6.64 0.65 18.75
C LEU A 24 6.52 2.10 19.23
N TRP A 25 6.93 3.03 18.37
CA TRP A 25 6.80 4.46 18.60
C TRP A 25 5.47 5.00 18.08
N GLU A 26 4.37 4.60 18.72
CA GLU A 26 3.00 4.88 18.25
C GLU A 26 2.74 6.36 17.93
N ASP A 27 3.11 7.28 18.84
CA ASP A 27 2.93 8.71 18.62
C ASP A 27 3.62 9.18 17.34
N LYS A 28 4.84 8.68 17.07
CA LYS A 28 5.62 9.06 15.90
C LYS A 28 5.12 8.41 14.63
N ASN A 29 4.67 7.16 14.70
CA ASN A 29 4.04 6.46 13.58
C ASN A 29 2.75 7.19 13.16
N ARG A 30 1.87 7.50 14.12
CA ARG A 30 0.64 8.27 13.86
C ARG A 30 0.93 9.65 13.30
N GLU A 31 1.84 10.42 13.92
CA GLU A 31 2.22 11.77 13.46
C GLU A 31 2.70 11.75 12.00
N ILE A 32 3.61 10.84 11.67
CA ILE A 32 4.19 10.74 10.33
C ILE A 32 3.14 10.26 9.34
N PHE A 33 2.35 9.23 9.66
CA PHE A 33 1.35 8.70 8.76
C PHE A 33 0.31 9.77 8.40
N LEU A 34 -0.20 10.51 9.39
CA LEU A 34 -1.16 11.61 9.16
C LEU A 34 -0.58 12.69 8.24
N LYS A 35 0.66 13.11 8.50
CA LYS A 35 1.34 14.11 7.67
C LYS A 35 1.53 13.65 6.22
N VAL A 36 1.90 12.38 6.01
CA VAL A 36 2.10 11.85 4.66
C VAL A 36 0.76 11.60 3.97
N ALA A 37 -0.27 11.18 4.70
CA ALA A 37 -1.62 11.01 4.18
C ALA A 37 -2.18 12.31 3.61
N GLU A 38 -2.08 13.41 4.38
CA GLU A 38 -2.55 14.73 3.97
C GLU A 38 -1.77 15.28 2.76
N LYS A 39 -0.44 15.09 2.75
CA LYS A 39 0.43 15.72 1.74
C LYS A 39 0.66 14.89 0.49
N CYS A 40 0.44 13.59 0.55
CA CYS A 40 0.82 12.66 -0.51
C CYS A 40 -0.31 11.70 -0.87
N TYR A 41 -0.77 10.85 0.05
CA TYR A 41 -1.70 9.78 -0.31
C TYR A 41 -3.05 10.31 -0.81
N LEU A 42 -3.73 11.14 -0.02
CA LEU A 42 -5.06 11.64 -0.38
C LEU A 42 -5.03 12.50 -1.66
N PRO A 43 -4.11 13.47 -1.83
CA PRO A 43 -4.06 14.27 -3.05
C PRO A 43 -3.73 13.43 -4.30
N ALA A 44 -2.78 12.49 -4.20
CA ALA A 44 -2.38 11.67 -5.33
C ALA A 44 -3.50 10.71 -5.76
N ILE A 45 -4.13 10.03 -4.80
CA ILE A 45 -5.23 9.09 -5.07
C ILE A 45 -6.44 9.83 -5.66
N SER A 46 -6.79 11.01 -5.12
CA SER A 46 -7.86 11.85 -5.68
C SER A 46 -7.58 12.27 -7.13
N MET A 47 -6.34 12.70 -7.42
CA MET A 47 -5.90 13.01 -8.78
C MET A 47 -6.02 11.80 -9.71
N PHE A 48 -5.52 10.63 -9.30
CA PHE A 48 -5.61 9.42 -10.12
C PHE A 48 -7.04 8.97 -10.36
N THR A 49 -7.92 9.15 -9.37
CA THR A 49 -9.36 8.83 -9.51
C THR A 49 -9.98 9.64 -10.65
N GLY A 50 -9.71 10.95 -10.70
CA GLY A 50 -10.15 11.81 -11.80
C GLY A 50 -9.56 11.39 -13.15
N ILE A 51 -8.24 11.16 -13.22
CA ILE A 51 -7.58 10.73 -14.46
C ILE A 51 -8.19 9.42 -14.98
N ILE A 52 -8.43 8.45 -14.10
CA ILE A 52 -8.99 7.15 -14.46
C ILE A 52 -10.42 7.28 -14.97
N ALA A 53 -11.26 8.05 -14.27
CA ALA A 53 -12.63 8.31 -14.69
C ALA A 53 -12.69 8.99 -16.07
N ASP A 54 -11.78 9.93 -16.34
CA ASP A 54 -11.79 10.71 -17.59
C ASP A 54 -11.13 10.00 -18.78
N ASN A 55 -10.33 8.94 -18.54
CA ASN A 55 -9.49 8.32 -19.57
C ASN A 55 -9.59 6.77 -19.56
N PRO A 56 -10.56 6.17 -20.27
CA PRO A 56 -10.82 4.71 -20.22
C PRO A 56 -9.64 3.79 -20.56
N SER A 57 -8.66 4.29 -21.31
CA SER A 57 -7.45 3.55 -21.69
C SER A 57 -6.27 3.73 -20.73
N PHE A 58 -6.33 4.69 -19.79
CA PHE A 58 -5.26 4.94 -18.84
C PHE A 58 -5.28 3.90 -17.72
N LYS A 59 -4.12 3.32 -17.40
CA LYS A 59 -3.99 2.24 -16.41
C LYS A 59 -2.79 2.44 -15.50
N ILE A 60 -2.94 2.01 -14.26
CA ILE A 60 -1.90 2.03 -13.22
C ILE A 60 -1.90 0.72 -12.43
N ALA A 61 -0.76 0.40 -11.83
CA ALA A 61 -0.62 -0.64 -10.82
C ALA A 61 -0.21 -0.01 -9.47
N LEU A 62 -0.73 -0.57 -8.39
CA LEU A 62 -0.46 -0.18 -7.01
C LEU A 62 0.12 -1.35 -6.23
N GLY A 63 1.25 -1.13 -5.56
CA GLY A 63 1.73 -1.98 -4.47
C GLY A 63 1.44 -1.30 -3.14
N MET A 64 0.88 -2.03 -2.18
CA MET A 64 0.48 -1.50 -0.87
C MET A 64 0.85 -2.46 0.23
N SER A 65 1.89 -2.14 1.02
CA SER A 65 2.40 -3.12 2.00
C SER A 65 1.36 -3.38 3.09
N GLY A 66 1.38 -4.56 3.69
CA GLY A 66 0.49 -4.90 4.81
C GLY A 66 0.61 -3.89 5.95
N THR A 67 1.83 -3.47 6.30
CA THR A 67 2.06 -2.45 7.34
C THR A 67 1.50 -1.08 6.97
N PHE A 68 1.48 -0.71 5.68
CA PHE A 68 0.82 0.52 5.24
C PHE A 68 -0.69 0.44 5.42
N LEU A 69 -1.31 -0.69 5.04
CA LEU A 69 -2.75 -0.91 5.20
C LEU A 69 -3.15 -0.88 6.68
N GLU A 70 -2.39 -1.54 7.56
CA GLU A 70 -2.61 -1.48 9.01
C GLU A 70 -2.50 -0.05 9.55
N GLN A 71 -1.49 0.72 9.14
CA GLN A 71 -1.37 2.11 9.58
C GLN A 71 -2.51 3.00 9.04
N ALA A 72 -2.99 2.74 7.83
CA ALA A 72 -4.14 3.44 7.28
C ALA A 72 -5.40 3.18 8.11
N GLU A 73 -5.66 1.93 8.50
CA GLU A 73 -6.78 1.56 9.38
C GLU A 73 -6.64 2.14 10.79
N LEU A 74 -5.43 2.16 11.35
CA LEU A 74 -5.20 2.64 12.71
C LEU A 74 -5.23 4.17 12.82
N TYR A 75 -4.73 4.86 11.80
CA TYR A 75 -4.42 6.29 11.91
C TYR A 75 -5.29 7.18 11.02
N ASN A 76 -5.70 6.74 9.82
CA ASN A 76 -6.55 7.52 8.93
C ASN A 76 -7.30 6.68 7.87
N CYS A 77 -8.50 6.20 8.22
CA CYS A 77 -9.31 5.37 7.34
C CYS A 77 -9.76 6.07 6.04
N GLU A 78 -9.70 7.40 5.95
CA GLU A 78 -9.99 8.12 4.70
C GLU A 78 -9.01 7.74 3.58
N VAL A 79 -7.79 7.30 3.90
CA VAL A 79 -6.84 6.78 2.90
C VAL A 79 -7.37 5.49 2.27
N ILE A 80 -7.88 4.55 3.08
CA ILE A 80 -8.48 3.31 2.57
C ILE A 80 -9.69 3.63 1.71
N LYS A 81 -10.57 4.54 2.17
CA LYS A 81 -11.74 4.97 1.41
C LYS A 81 -11.35 5.57 0.06
N ALA A 82 -10.35 6.44 0.02
CA ALA A 82 -9.86 7.01 -1.23
C ALA A 82 -9.34 5.94 -2.20
N ILE A 83 -8.64 4.91 -1.69
CA ILE A 83 -8.18 3.77 -2.50
C ILE A 83 -9.39 2.99 -3.07
N GLN A 84 -10.42 2.76 -2.26
CA GLN A 84 -11.65 2.10 -2.70
C GLN A 84 -12.35 2.91 -3.80
N ASP A 85 -12.46 4.23 -3.64
CA ASP A 85 -13.04 5.13 -4.65
C ASP A 85 -12.25 5.07 -5.97
N LEU A 86 -10.91 5.02 -5.90
CA LEU A 86 -10.04 4.86 -7.07
C LEU A 86 -10.26 3.51 -7.78
N LEU A 87 -10.36 2.41 -7.02
CA LEU A 87 -10.64 1.09 -7.57
C LEU A 87 -12.02 1.02 -8.22
N ASP A 88 -13.01 1.67 -7.62
CA ASP A 88 -14.38 1.72 -8.13
C ASP A 88 -14.46 2.52 -9.44
N ALA A 89 -13.78 3.67 -9.51
CA ALA A 89 -13.68 4.47 -10.73
C ALA A 89 -13.04 3.68 -11.89
N GLY A 90 -12.04 2.83 -11.60
CA GLY A 90 -11.33 2.03 -12.59
C GLY A 90 -11.98 0.68 -12.92
N ARG A 91 -13.08 0.32 -12.27
CA ARG A 91 -13.65 -1.04 -12.29
C ARG A 91 -14.15 -1.45 -13.67
N GLU A 92 -14.87 -0.56 -14.37
CA GLU A 92 -15.50 -0.86 -15.67
C GLU A 92 -14.47 -1.27 -16.72
N ASN A 93 -13.33 -0.55 -16.78
CA ASN A 93 -12.30 -0.76 -17.81
C ASN A 93 -11.05 -1.49 -17.31
N LYS A 94 -11.06 -2.00 -16.06
CA LYS A 94 -9.92 -2.67 -15.40
C LYS A 94 -8.65 -1.81 -15.46
N GLN A 95 -8.75 -0.61 -14.88
CA GLN A 95 -7.72 0.42 -14.99
C GLN A 95 -6.73 0.44 -13.81
N VAL A 96 -7.11 -0.13 -12.68
CA VAL A 96 -6.27 -0.19 -11.48
C VAL A 96 -6.03 -1.64 -11.12
N GLU A 97 -4.76 -2.02 -11.04
CA GLU A 97 -4.32 -3.33 -10.56
C GLU A 97 -3.67 -3.19 -9.18
N CYS A 98 -4.10 -3.99 -8.20
CA CYS A 98 -3.41 -4.12 -6.92
C CYS A 98 -2.50 -5.35 -6.97
N LEU A 99 -1.22 -5.17 -6.66
CA LEU A 99 -0.24 -6.25 -6.64
C LEU A 99 -0.10 -6.84 -5.23
N ASP A 100 0.02 -8.16 -5.17
CA ASP A 100 0.47 -8.86 -3.96
C ASP A 100 1.96 -8.57 -3.72
N GLU A 101 2.35 -8.38 -2.47
CA GLU A 101 3.75 -8.22 -2.06
C GLU A 101 4.01 -8.85 -0.68
N THR A 102 5.22 -8.72 -0.15
CA THR A 102 5.49 -9.16 1.22
C THR A 102 4.77 -8.27 2.23
N TYR A 103 4.07 -8.86 3.20
CA TYR A 103 3.26 -8.11 4.18
C TYR A 103 4.02 -6.98 4.89
N TYR A 104 5.25 -7.28 5.33
CA TYR A 104 6.08 -6.33 6.06
C TYR A 104 6.99 -5.51 5.15
N HIS A 105 6.78 -5.57 3.82
CA HIS A 105 7.68 -5.00 2.81
C HIS A 105 9.14 -5.46 3.03
N SER A 106 9.28 -6.72 3.45
CA SER A 106 10.54 -7.30 3.87
C SER A 106 11.31 -7.88 2.69
N LEU A 107 12.64 -8.02 2.88
CA LEU A 107 13.52 -8.73 1.97
C LEU A 107 13.55 -10.23 2.29
N ALA A 108 12.37 -10.88 2.39
CA ALA A 108 12.23 -12.28 2.80
C ALA A 108 13.08 -13.28 1.98
N SER A 109 13.42 -12.91 0.73
CA SER A 109 14.24 -13.73 -0.16
C SER A 109 15.75 -13.42 -0.10
N LEU A 110 16.21 -12.58 0.83
CA LEU A 110 17.61 -12.14 0.92
C LEU A 110 18.54 -13.26 1.40
N PHE A 111 18.07 -14.11 2.31
CA PHE A 111 18.85 -15.22 2.87
C PHE A 111 18.40 -16.56 2.26
N ALA A 112 19.24 -17.57 2.40
CA ALA A 112 18.96 -18.91 1.89
C ALA A 112 17.73 -19.50 2.60
N ASP A 113 16.63 -19.59 1.87
CA ASP A 113 15.39 -20.25 2.26
C ASP A 113 14.98 -21.22 1.14
N PRO A 114 15.42 -22.50 1.20
CA PRO A 114 15.20 -23.47 0.13
C PRO A 114 13.72 -23.70 -0.20
N LEU A 115 12.84 -23.52 0.77
CA LEU A 115 11.39 -23.69 0.60
C LEU A 115 10.66 -22.37 0.34
N LYS A 116 11.37 -21.23 0.41
CA LYS A 116 10.83 -19.87 0.34
C LYS A 116 9.66 -19.69 1.30
N GLN A 117 9.73 -20.34 2.46
CA GLN A 117 8.64 -20.40 3.41
C GLN A 117 8.24 -19.00 3.90
N GLU A 118 9.21 -18.19 4.32
CA GLU A 118 8.95 -16.83 4.83
C GLU A 118 8.32 -15.94 3.75
N PHE A 119 8.87 -15.99 2.53
CA PHE A 119 8.33 -15.23 1.40
C PHE A 119 6.89 -15.65 1.09
N ARG A 120 6.61 -16.96 1.04
CA ARG A 120 5.27 -17.49 0.73
C ARG A 120 4.27 -17.14 1.81
N ASP A 121 4.66 -17.21 3.08
CA ASP A 121 3.80 -16.87 4.20
C ASP A 121 3.45 -15.38 4.17
N GLN A 122 4.45 -14.50 4.02
CA GLN A 122 4.23 -13.06 3.92
C GLN A 122 3.36 -12.65 2.73
N VAL A 123 3.53 -13.27 1.56
CA VAL A 123 2.67 -13.00 0.39
C VAL A 123 1.24 -13.52 0.63
N SER A 124 1.09 -14.64 1.34
CA SER A 124 -0.24 -15.21 1.61
C SER A 124 -1.04 -14.32 2.58
N ILE A 125 -0.43 -13.89 3.69
CA ILE A 125 -1.11 -12.99 4.64
C ILE A 125 -1.40 -11.61 4.02
N HIS A 126 -0.57 -11.15 3.08
CA HIS A 126 -0.80 -9.89 2.36
C HIS A 126 -1.99 -9.99 1.40
N ARG A 127 -2.05 -11.08 0.64
CA ARG A 127 -3.21 -11.38 -0.21
C ARG A 127 -4.51 -11.43 0.57
N ASP A 128 -4.50 -12.03 1.76
CA ASP A 128 -5.68 -12.10 2.61
C ASP A 128 -6.08 -10.71 3.12
N LYS A 129 -5.10 -9.87 3.49
CA LYS A 129 -5.32 -8.47 3.89
C LYS A 129 -5.92 -7.59 2.79
N LEU A 130 -5.57 -7.82 1.52
CA LEU A 130 -6.16 -7.08 0.40
C LEU A 130 -7.63 -7.43 0.13
N ARG A 131 -8.14 -8.54 0.71
CA ARG A 131 -9.51 -9.03 0.48
C ARG A 131 -10.48 -8.65 1.60
N THR A 132 -9.97 -8.19 2.74
CA THR A 132 -10.74 -7.75 3.91
C THR A 132 -11.00 -6.26 3.86
#